data_AF-A0A2V5WSW5-F1
#
_entry.id   AF-A0A2V5WSW5-F1
#
_cell.length_a   1.000
_cell.length_b   1.000
_cell.length_c   1.000
_cell.angle_alpha   90.00
_cell.angle_beta   90.00
_cell.angle_gamma   90.00
#
_symmetry.space_group_name_H-M   'P 1'
#
loop_
_entity.id
_entity.type
_entity.pdbx_description
1 polymer ?
#
loop_
_entity_poly.entity_id
_entity_poly.type
_entity_poly.pdbx_seq_one_letter_code
_entity_poly.pdbx_strand_id
1 'polypeptide(L)'
;MADATLPVPTAGPQDMAGGLARRLARYFKAQVEDWYDVCRRLTDWEDLHLVAGATPERLAEHDRLLDELEGVGRWLARATQGPDFPDRATAELVAMTLQDLKDRRALWHGPMSEDAREEFLRTVFHEP
;
A
#
# COMPACT_ATOMS: atom_id res chain seq x y z
N MET A 1 27.84 -8.03 -55.57
CA MET A 1 27.50 -8.32 -54.15
C MET A 1 27.26 -6.97 -53.49
N ALA A 2 26.00 -6.65 -53.22
CA ALA A 2 25.63 -5.39 -52.56
C ALA A 2 25.69 -5.60 -51.05
N ASP A 3 26.59 -4.87 -50.40
CA ASP A 3 26.77 -4.86 -48.97
C ASP A 3 25.57 -4.13 -48.34
N ALA A 4 24.65 -4.91 -47.77
CA ALA A 4 23.48 -4.38 -47.08
C ALA A 4 23.90 -4.02 -45.65
N THR A 5 24.53 -2.85 -45.49
CA THR A 5 24.69 -2.23 -44.17
C THR A 5 23.29 -1.86 -43.66
N LEU A 6 22.72 -2.71 -42.83
CA LEU A 6 21.48 -2.40 -42.11
C LEU A 6 21.75 -1.20 -41.19
N PRO A 7 20.98 -0.10 -41.28
CA PRO A 7 21.16 1.02 -40.37
C PRO A 7 20.78 0.56 -38.96
N VAL A 8 21.75 0.61 -38.04
CA VAL A 8 21.47 0.48 -36.61
C VAL A 8 20.55 1.64 -36.24
N PRO A 9 19.32 1.39 -35.75
CA PRO A 9 18.45 2.47 -35.31
C PRO A 9 19.10 3.14 -34.12
N THR A 10 19.72 4.29 -34.38
CA THR A 10 20.27 5.17 -33.36
C THR A 10 19.09 5.91 -32.76
N ALA A 11 18.53 5.34 -31.69
CA ALA A 11 17.51 6.00 -30.88
C ALA A 11 18.00 7.41 -30.53
N GLY A 12 17.25 8.43 -30.92
CA GLY A 12 17.62 9.83 -30.67
C GLY A 12 17.70 10.10 -29.16
N PRO A 13 18.35 11.20 -28.71
CA PRO A 13 18.45 11.54 -27.29
C PRO A 13 17.09 11.57 -26.55
N GLN A 14 16.01 11.96 -27.24
CA GLN A 14 14.64 11.94 -26.72
C GLN A 14 14.08 10.52 -26.54
N ASP A 15 14.45 9.58 -27.42
CA ASP A 15 14.08 8.16 -27.29
C ASP A 15 14.81 7.48 -26.14
N MET A 16 16.02 7.95 -25.80
CA MET A 16 16.77 7.44 -24.65
C MET A 16 16.09 7.81 -23.32
N ALA A 17 15.77 9.10 -23.13
CA ALA A 17 15.11 9.58 -21.92
C ALA A 17 13.66 9.06 -21.82
N GLY A 18 12.89 9.11 -22.90
CA GLY A 18 11.52 8.60 -22.93
C GLY A 18 11.43 7.08 -22.81
N GLY A 19 12.43 6.35 -23.32
CA GLY A 19 12.56 4.90 -23.14
C GLY A 19 12.85 4.53 -21.68
N LEU A 20 13.76 5.25 -21.03
CA LEU A 20 14.05 5.08 -19.59
C LEU A 20 12.83 5.41 -18.73
N ALA A 21 12.18 6.55 -18.97
CA ALA A 21 11.00 6.98 -18.21
C ALA A 21 9.87 5.95 -18.28
N ARG A 22 9.58 5.40 -19.46
CA ARG A 22 8.57 4.33 -19.62
C ARG A 22 8.93 3.06 -18.86
N ARG A 23 10.21 2.65 -18.87
CA ARG A 23 10.66 1.48 -18.11
C ARG A 23 10.52 1.71 -16.61
N LEU A 24 10.96 2.86 -16.11
CA LEU A 24 10.85 3.23 -14.70
C LEU A 24 9.39 3.27 -14.26
N ALA A 25 8.50 3.87 -15.05
CA ALA A 25 7.07 3.91 -14.76
C ALA A 25 6.46 2.50 -14.68
N ARG A 26 6.83 1.59 -15.60
CA ARG A 26 6.37 0.20 -15.57
C ARG A 26 6.88 -0.55 -14.33
N TYR A 27 8.16 -0.41 -13.99
CA TYR A 27 8.69 -1.04 -12.78
C TYR A 27 8.04 -0.49 -11.53
N PHE A 28 7.88 0.83 -11.45
CA PHE A 28 7.20 1.48 -10.35
C PHE A 28 5.78 0.96 -10.17
N LYS A 29 5.01 0.84 -11.26
CA LYS A 29 3.67 0.24 -11.22
C LYS A 29 3.68 -1.18 -10.65
N ALA A 30 4.58 -2.04 -11.12
CA ALA A 30 4.69 -3.41 -10.59
C ALA A 30 4.99 -3.41 -9.08
N GLN A 31 5.86 -2.50 -8.60
CA GLN A 31 6.15 -2.39 -7.17
C GLN A 31 4.94 -1.89 -6.36
N VAL A 32 4.10 -1.02 -6.93
CA VAL A 32 2.83 -0.60 -6.30
C VAL A 32 1.86 -1.79 -6.20
N GLU A 33 1.74 -2.58 -7.27
CA GLU A 33 0.88 -3.78 -7.29
C GLU A 33 1.36 -4.83 -6.28
N ASP A 34 2.67 -5.09 -6.21
CA ASP A 34 3.26 -6.00 -5.21
C ASP A 34 2.97 -5.53 -3.77
N TRP A 35 3.15 -4.24 -3.49
CA TRP A 35 2.84 -3.66 -2.18
C TRP A 35 1.35 -3.74 -1.85
N TYR A 36 0.48 -3.47 -2.83
CA TYR A 36 -0.97 -3.60 -2.67
C TYR A 36 -1.36 -5.05 -2.32
N ASP A 37 -0.78 -6.03 -3.01
CA ASP A 37 -1.03 -7.45 -2.74
C ASP A 37 -0.58 -7.87 -1.34
N VAL A 38 0.55 -7.33 -0.84
CA VAL A 38 0.96 -7.53 0.55
C VAL A 38 -0.04 -6.92 1.51
N CYS A 39 -0.55 -5.71 1.25
CA CYS A 39 -1.58 -5.09 2.07
C CYS A 39 -2.89 -5.90 2.08
N ARG A 40 -3.25 -6.55 0.97
CA ARG A 40 -4.43 -7.44 0.92
C ARG A 40 -4.27 -8.68 1.79
N ARG A 41 -3.06 -9.26 1.82
CA ARG A 41 -2.77 -10.43 2.67
C ARG A 41 -2.78 -10.10 4.17
N LEU A 42 -2.69 -8.82 4.52
CA LEU A 42 -2.86 -8.38 5.91
C LEU A 42 -4.25 -8.78 6.44
N THR A 43 -5.30 -8.73 5.62
CA THR A 43 -6.65 -9.13 6.04
C THR A 43 -6.73 -10.61 6.41
N ASP A 44 -6.11 -11.49 5.62
CA ASP A 44 -6.04 -12.92 5.97
C ASP A 44 -5.27 -13.13 7.30
N TRP A 45 -4.25 -12.32 7.55
CA TRP A 45 -3.48 -12.35 8.79
C TRP A 45 -4.31 -11.82 9.98
N GLU A 46 -5.05 -10.73 9.80
CA GLU A 46 -5.95 -10.14 10.80
C GLU A 46 -7.03 -11.15 11.22
N ASP A 47 -7.66 -11.81 10.25
CA ASP A 47 -8.67 -12.84 10.49
C ASP A 47 -8.12 -14.02 11.30
N LEU A 48 -6.90 -14.46 10.98
CA LEU A 48 -6.28 -15.60 11.64
C LEU A 48 -5.79 -15.29 13.07
N HIS A 49 -5.33 -14.06 13.33
CA HIS A 49 -4.60 -13.73 14.56
C HIS A 49 -5.31 -12.76 15.50
N LEU A 50 -6.23 -11.93 14.99
CA LEU A 50 -6.88 -10.89 15.79
C LEU A 50 -8.36 -11.17 16.07
N VAL A 51 -9.10 -11.69 15.08
CA VAL A 51 -10.56 -11.88 15.19
C VAL A 51 -10.96 -12.88 16.27
N ALA A 52 -10.24 -14.00 16.39
CA ALA A 52 -10.56 -15.06 17.37
C ALA A 52 -10.16 -14.71 18.82
N GLY A 53 -9.37 -13.66 19.02
CA GLY A 53 -8.86 -13.27 20.33
C GLY A 53 -7.47 -12.63 20.23
N ALA A 54 -7.45 -11.32 19.99
CA ALA A 54 -6.21 -10.56 19.90
C ALA A 54 -5.46 -10.55 21.25
N THR A 55 -4.22 -11.06 21.26
CA THR A 55 -3.32 -10.89 22.41
C THR A 55 -2.54 -9.58 22.28
N PRO A 56 -2.03 -9.01 23.39
CA PRO A 56 -1.21 -7.80 23.35
C PRO A 56 0.01 -7.95 22.41
N GLU A 57 0.62 -9.12 22.37
CA GLU A 57 1.77 -9.41 21.50
C GLU A 57 1.37 -9.40 20.02
N ARG A 58 0.20 -9.95 19.68
CA ARG A 58 -0.33 -9.92 18.30
C ARG A 58 -0.74 -8.53 17.87
N LEU A 59 -1.33 -7.74 18.76
CA LEU A 59 -1.61 -6.33 18.48
C LEU A 59 -0.31 -5.53 18.26
N ALA A 60 0.73 -5.77 19.08
CA ALA A 60 2.01 -5.10 18.89
C ALA A 60 2.73 -5.53 17.60
N GLU A 61 2.59 -6.79 17.17
CA GLU A 61 3.08 -7.28 15.87
C GLU A 61 2.30 -6.60 14.72
N HIS A 62 0.99 -6.55 14.84
CA HIS A 62 0.10 -5.91 13.86
C HIS A 62 0.43 -4.41 13.68
N ASP A 63 0.60 -3.67 14.77
CA ASP A 63 0.91 -2.23 14.73
C ASP A 63 2.24 -1.94 14.02
N ARG A 64 3.27 -2.79 14.25
CA ARG A 64 4.55 -2.71 13.53
C ARG A 64 4.40 -2.99 12.05
N LEU A 65 3.63 -4.02 11.67
CA LEU A 65 3.35 -4.32 10.27
C LEU A 65 2.67 -3.14 9.56
N LEU A 66 1.69 -2.51 10.22
CA LEU A 66 1.04 -1.31 9.71
C LEU A 66 2.02 -0.14 9.55
N ASP A 67 2.90 0.10 10.53
CA ASP A 67 3.94 1.15 10.43
C ASP A 67 4.85 0.96 9.21
N GLU A 68 5.30 -0.27 8.97
CA GLU A 68 6.15 -0.62 7.84
C GLU A 68 5.41 -0.42 6.50
N LEU A 69 4.18 -0.93 6.38
CA LEU A 69 3.38 -0.83 5.16
C LEU A 69 2.97 0.61 4.86
N GLU A 70 2.60 1.40 5.87
CA GLU A 70 2.33 2.83 5.73
C GLU A 70 3.61 3.61 5.38
N GLY A 71 4.77 3.18 5.88
CA GLY A 71 6.07 3.73 5.51
C GLY A 71 6.34 3.59 4.01
N VAL A 72 6.16 2.38 3.48
CA VAL A 72 6.27 2.09 2.04
C VAL A 72 5.23 2.89 1.25
N GLY A 73 3.97 2.87 1.68
CA GLY A 73 2.89 3.60 1.01
C GLY A 73 3.16 5.11 0.93
N ARG A 74 3.66 5.73 2.01
CA ARG A 74 4.04 7.16 2.01
C ARG A 74 5.18 7.45 1.04
N TRP A 75 6.14 6.54 0.91
CA TRP A 75 7.21 6.67 -0.09
C TRP A 75 6.65 6.60 -1.53
N LEU A 76 5.78 5.62 -1.81
CA LEU A 76 5.09 5.50 -3.10
C LEU A 76 4.24 6.74 -3.40
N ALA A 77 3.52 7.27 -2.42
CA ALA A 77 2.67 8.45 -2.57
C ALA A 77 3.47 9.69 -2.97
N ARG A 78 4.68 9.87 -2.42
CA ARG A 78 5.56 10.98 -2.84
C ARG A 78 5.93 10.91 -4.31
N ALA A 79 6.08 9.71 -4.87
CA ALA A 79 6.39 9.53 -6.29
C ALA A 79 5.17 9.78 -7.19
N THR A 80 3.95 9.53 -6.71
CA THR A 80 2.71 9.64 -7.51
C THR A 80 2.00 11.00 -7.39
N GLN A 81 2.34 11.82 -6.38
CA GLN A 81 1.71 13.13 -6.14
C GLN A 81 2.07 14.22 -7.16
N GLY A 82 3.04 13.98 -8.04
CA GLY A 82 3.45 14.96 -9.05
C GLY A 82 2.34 15.25 -10.08
N PRO A 83 2.16 16.52 -10.52
CA PRO A 83 1.22 16.84 -11.59
C PRO A 83 1.57 16.12 -12.90
N ASP A 84 2.85 15.84 -13.11
CA ASP A 84 3.38 15.16 -14.30
C ASP A 84 3.43 13.64 -14.19
N PHE A 85 2.92 13.05 -13.09
CA PHE A 85 2.88 11.60 -12.97
C PHE A 85 1.93 11.00 -14.03
N PRO A 86 2.41 10.11 -14.91
CA PRO A 86 1.69 9.75 -16.12
C PRO A 86 0.55 8.75 -15.91
N ASP A 87 0.54 8.03 -14.78
CA ASP A 87 -0.40 6.95 -14.51
C ASP A 87 -1.32 7.27 -13.33
N ARG A 88 -2.47 7.91 -13.61
CA ARG A 88 -3.43 8.29 -12.56
C ARG A 88 -4.02 7.08 -11.83
N ALA A 89 -4.21 5.95 -12.49
CA ALA A 89 -4.75 4.75 -11.87
C ALA A 89 -3.78 4.20 -10.82
N THR A 90 -2.48 4.17 -11.11
CA THR A 90 -1.46 3.79 -10.13
C THR A 90 -1.41 4.77 -8.95
N ALA A 91 -1.56 6.08 -9.21
CA ALA A 91 -1.61 7.08 -8.14
C ALA A 91 -2.83 6.90 -7.21
N GLU A 92 -4.00 6.65 -7.80
CA GLU A 92 -5.24 6.39 -7.08
C GLU A 92 -5.15 5.11 -6.24
N LEU A 93 -4.57 4.03 -6.78
CA LEU A 93 -4.35 2.79 -6.04
C LEU A 93 -3.52 3.04 -4.78
N VAL A 94 -2.40 3.76 -4.90
CA VAL A 94 -1.56 4.13 -3.74
C VAL A 94 -2.36 4.91 -2.70
N ALA A 95 -3.13 5.92 -3.13
CA ALA A 95 -3.90 6.75 -2.23
C ALA A 95 -4.99 5.95 -1.49
N MET A 96 -5.73 5.11 -2.22
CA MET A 96 -6.78 4.26 -1.65
C MET A 96 -6.19 3.24 -0.68
N THR A 97 -5.14 2.52 -1.05
CA THR A 97 -4.53 1.52 -0.17
C THR A 97 -3.94 2.15 1.10
N LEU A 98 -3.35 3.35 1.01
CA LEU A 98 -2.93 4.09 2.19
C LEU A 98 -4.10 4.46 3.11
N GLN A 99 -5.26 4.80 2.54
CA GLN A 99 -6.45 5.07 3.34
C GLN A 99 -6.95 3.79 4.01
N ASP A 100 -6.99 2.67 3.28
CA ASP A 100 -7.40 1.39 3.86
C ASP A 100 -6.49 0.94 5.02
N LEU A 101 -5.19 1.23 4.97
CA LEU A 101 -4.26 0.96 6.09
C LEU A 101 -4.58 1.83 7.31
N LYS A 102 -4.90 3.11 7.12
CA LYS A 102 -5.32 4.00 8.22
C LYS A 102 -6.64 3.55 8.84
N ASP A 103 -7.58 3.12 8.01
CA ASP A 103 -8.89 2.64 8.46
C ASP A 103 -8.72 1.36 9.27
N ARG A 104 -7.85 0.43 8.83
CA ARG A 104 -7.46 -0.76 9.62
C ARG A 104 -6.81 -0.39 10.95
N ARG A 105 -5.88 0.57 10.96
CA ARG A 105 -5.27 1.05 12.20
C ARG A 105 -6.33 1.61 13.15
N ALA A 106 -7.25 2.41 12.65
CA ALA A 106 -8.34 2.96 13.46
C ALA A 106 -9.27 1.87 13.99
N LEU A 107 -9.50 0.80 13.22
CA LEU A 107 -10.32 -0.34 13.65
C LEU A 107 -9.67 -1.11 14.81
N TRP A 108 -8.39 -1.45 14.69
CA TRP A 108 -7.72 -2.36 15.64
C TRP A 108 -7.02 -1.64 16.80
N HIS A 109 -6.51 -0.43 16.55
CA HIS A 109 -5.69 0.36 17.48
C HIS A 109 -6.29 1.73 17.77
N GLY A 110 -7.50 2.00 17.25
CA GLY A 110 -8.22 3.22 17.59
C GLY A 110 -8.53 3.29 19.09
N PRO A 111 -8.74 4.50 19.63
CA PRO A 111 -9.05 4.66 21.04
C PRO A 111 -10.41 4.02 21.34
N MET A 112 -10.38 2.79 21.85
CA MET A 112 -11.46 2.28 22.70
C MET A 112 -11.06 2.67 24.13
N SER A 113 -11.53 3.81 24.60
CA SER A 113 -11.42 4.13 26.03
C SER A 113 -12.03 2.99 26.83
N GLU A 114 -11.42 2.61 27.96
CA GLU A 114 -11.95 1.58 28.85
C GLU A 114 -13.41 1.87 29.21
N ASP A 115 -13.77 3.15 29.39
CA ASP A 115 -15.15 3.60 29.61
C ASP A 115 -16.10 3.27 28.45
N ALA A 116 -15.69 3.51 27.21
CA ALA A 116 -16.48 3.17 26.02
C ALA A 116 -16.59 1.66 25.81
N ARG A 117 -15.57 0.91 26.23
CA ARG A 117 -15.58 -0.56 26.23
C ARG A 117 -16.54 -1.09 27.28
N GLU A 118 -16.48 -0.59 28.51
CA GLU A 118 -17.41 -0.98 29.59
C GLU A 118 -18.84 -0.59 29.25
N GLU A 119 -19.09 0.61 28.72
CA GLU A 119 -20.43 1.03 28.33
C GLU A 119 -21.00 0.20 27.18
N PHE A 120 -20.17 -0.18 26.20
CA PHE A 120 -20.58 -1.10 25.14
C PHE A 120 -20.90 -2.50 25.69
N LEU A 121 -20.04 -3.05 26.55
CA LEU A 121 -20.26 -4.35 27.19
C LEU A 121 -21.56 -4.34 28.02
N ARG A 122 -21.79 -3.28 28.79
CA ARG A 122 -23.00 -3.12 29.61
C ARG A 122 -24.28 -2.97 28.76
N THR A 123 -24.17 -2.34 27.60
CA THR A 123 -25.29 -2.13 26.67
C THR A 123 -25.67 -3.40 25.90
N VAL A 124 -24.68 -4.21 25.51
CA VAL A 124 -24.89 -5.39 24.66
C VAL A 124 -25.14 -6.65 25.49
N PHE A 125 -24.46 -6.81 26.62
CA PHE A 125 -24.55 -8.02 27.45
C PHE A 125 -25.41 -7.84 28.72
N HIS A 126 -25.92 -6.64 29.00
CA HIS A 126 -26.78 -6.34 30.15
C HIS A 126 -26.24 -6.89 31.49
N GLU A 127 -24.92 -6.95 31.67
CA GLU A 127 -24.33 -7.39 32.94
C GLU A 127 -24.39 -6.23 33.97
N PRO A 128 -24.80 -6.51 35.23
CA PRO A 128 -24.98 -5.51 36.28
C PRO A 128 -23.68 -4.94 36.84
#